data_AF-A0A925VD74-F1
#
_entry.id   AF-A0A925VD74-F1
#
_cell.length_a   1.000
_cell.length_b   1.000
_cell.length_c   1.000
_cell.angle_alpha   90.00
_cell.angle_beta   90.00
_cell.angle_gamma   90.00
#
_symmetry.space_group_name_H-M   'P 1'
#
loop_
_entity.id
_entity.type
_entity.pdbx_description
1 polymer ?
#
loop_
_entity_poly.entity_id
_entity_poly.type
_entity_poly.pdbx_seq_one_letter_code
_entity_poly.pdbx_strand_id
1 'polypeptide(L)'
;MPRIYVSQAMVDAWLGAGRTRLDGDLLRLPAEAGAISLYLNPAVHVECIDGADVDGYGLVGTVRSTQELAQMGAELHDASVVLGEHAYTVRPGFVAVPVGEGGVEAMFDVAAWNRLVATLQALAHGG
;
A
#
# COMPACT_ATOMS: atom_id res chain seq x y z
N MET A 1 -6.97 1.32 13.55
CA MET A 1 -5.70 0.84 12.98
C MET A 1 -5.23 1.79 11.90
N PRO A 2 -3.97 2.27 11.91
CA PRO A 2 -3.45 3.04 10.80
C PRO A 2 -3.33 2.17 9.55
N ARG A 3 -3.53 2.78 8.37
CA ARG A 3 -3.35 2.16 7.05
C ARG A 3 -2.36 3.01 6.27
N ILE A 4 -1.38 2.36 5.67
CA ILE A 4 -0.30 3.05 4.96
C ILE A 4 -0.33 2.57 3.52
N TYR A 5 -0.34 3.49 2.56
CA TYR A 5 -0.10 3.11 1.18
C TYR A 5 1.40 2.96 0.94
N VAL A 6 1.79 1.84 0.34
CA VAL A 6 3.16 1.57 -0.10
C VAL A 6 3.12 1.18 -1.57
N SER A 7 3.87 1.86 -2.43
CA SER A 7 3.90 1.51 -3.84
C SER A 7 4.62 0.17 -4.05
N GLN A 8 4.26 -0.52 -5.13
CA GLN A 8 4.88 -1.80 -5.48
C GLN A 8 6.40 -1.63 -5.67
N ALA A 9 6.82 -0.58 -6.36
CA ALA A 9 8.24 -0.27 -6.55
C ALA A 9 9.02 -0.10 -5.24
N MET A 10 8.40 0.41 -4.16
CA MET A 10 9.04 0.51 -2.85
C MET A 10 9.21 -0.86 -2.20
N VAL A 11 8.17 -1.70 -2.24
CA VAL A 11 8.24 -3.07 -1.72
C VAL A 11 9.32 -3.87 -2.47
N ASP A 12 9.33 -3.77 -3.80
CA ASP A 12 10.32 -4.44 -4.65
C ASP A 12 11.74 -3.98 -4.33
N ALA A 13 11.96 -2.68 -4.12
CA ALA A 13 13.26 -2.15 -3.73
C ALA A 13 13.72 -2.68 -2.36
N TRP A 14 12.81 -2.78 -1.38
CA TRP A 14 13.15 -3.30 -0.05
C TRP A 14 13.45 -4.80 -0.06
N LEU A 15 12.73 -5.57 -0.87
CA LEU A 15 13.00 -6.99 -1.07
C LEU A 15 14.32 -7.22 -1.81
N GLY A 16 14.56 -6.47 -2.88
CA GLY A 16 15.80 -6.55 -3.67
C GLY A 16 17.04 -6.18 -2.87
N ALA A 17 16.93 -5.22 -1.95
CA ALA A 17 17.99 -4.84 -1.02
C ALA A 17 18.20 -5.82 0.15
N GLY A 18 17.38 -6.87 0.25
CA GLY A 18 17.44 -7.84 1.36
C GLY A 18 17.07 -7.26 2.72
N ARG A 19 16.39 -6.11 2.75
CA ARG A 19 16.02 -5.38 3.98
C ARG A 19 14.73 -5.88 4.59
N THR A 20 13.86 -6.47 3.78
CA THR A 20 12.58 -7.03 4.22
C THR A 20 12.43 -8.42 3.66
N ARG A 21 11.50 -9.20 4.22
CA ARG A 21 11.14 -10.51 3.70
C ARG A 21 9.63 -10.61 3.55
N LEU A 22 9.18 -11.12 2.42
CA LEU A 22 7.76 -11.40 2.19
C LEU A 22 7.46 -12.87 2.52
N ASP A 23 6.42 -13.11 3.33
CA ASP A 23 5.90 -14.43 3.68
C ASP A 23 4.39 -14.43 3.41
N GLY A 24 3.99 -14.92 2.22
CA GLY A 24 2.63 -14.71 1.71
C GLY A 24 2.33 -13.21 1.55
N ASP A 25 1.29 -12.73 2.22
CA ASP A 25 0.90 -11.31 2.24
C ASP A 25 1.53 -10.54 3.43
N LEU A 26 2.40 -11.20 4.21
CA LEU A 26 3.02 -10.62 5.39
C LEU A 26 4.44 -10.13 5.08
N LEU A 27 4.62 -8.81 5.02
CA LEU A 27 5.93 -8.19 4.90
C LEU A 27 6.58 -8.07 6.28
N ARG A 28 7.62 -8.87 6.48
CA ARG A 28 8.47 -8.86 7.67
C ARG A 28 9.45 -7.70 7.57
N LEU A 29 9.31 -6.75 8.49
CA LEU A 29 10.21 -5.62 8.63
C LEU A 29 11.51 -6.02 9.35
N PRO A 30 12.58 -5.23 9.23
CA PRO A 30 13.78 -5.41 10.04
C PRO A 30 13.50 -5.43 11.54
N ALA A 31 14.39 -6.06 12.31
CA ALA A 31 14.26 -6.15 13.77
C ALA A 31 14.17 -4.79 14.47
N GLU A 32 14.74 -3.72 13.89
CA GLU A 32 14.58 -2.35 14.40
C GLU A 32 13.13 -1.84 14.40
N ALA A 33 12.23 -2.42 13.60
CA ALA A 33 10.79 -2.16 13.68
C ALA A 33 10.12 -2.80 14.91
N GLY A 34 10.84 -3.66 15.64
CA GLY A 34 10.29 -4.55 16.66
C GLY A 34 9.57 -5.75 16.07
N ALA A 35 8.68 -6.38 16.85
CA ALA A 35 7.88 -7.53 16.43
C ALA A 35 6.67 -7.15 15.53
N ILE A 36 6.82 -6.12 14.70
CA ILE A 36 5.77 -5.59 13.82
C ILE A 36 6.03 -6.07 12.39
N SER A 37 5.00 -6.62 11.76
CA SER A 37 4.97 -6.90 10.32
C SER A 37 3.87 -6.06 9.66
N LEU A 38 3.90 -5.98 8.34
CA LEU A 38 2.84 -5.33 7.56
C LEU A 38 2.07 -6.37 6.78
N TYR A 39 0.76 -6.47 7.00
CA TYR A 39 -0.13 -7.22 6.13
C TYR A 39 -0.43 -6.36 4.89
N LEU A 40 -0.09 -6.85 3.71
CA LEU A 40 -0.23 -6.15 2.45
C LEU A 40 -1.52 -6.57 1.75
N ASN A 41 -2.42 -5.61 1.51
CA ASN A 41 -3.59 -5.83 0.67
C ASN A 41 -3.38 -5.11 -0.68
N PRO A 42 -3.42 -5.80 -1.83
CA PRO A 42 -3.25 -5.19 -3.15
C PRO A 42 -4.17 -3.99 -3.36
N ALA A 43 -3.58 -2.86 -3.73
CA ALA A 43 -4.29 -1.59 -3.89
C ALA A 43 -3.61 -0.72 -4.94
N VAL A 44 -4.28 0.35 -5.32
CA VAL A 44 -3.74 1.35 -6.22
C VAL A 44 -3.98 2.74 -5.65
N HIS A 45 -3.04 3.64 -5.90
CA HIS A 45 -3.23 5.08 -5.70
C HIS A 45 -3.63 5.70 -7.03
N VAL A 46 -4.79 6.34 -7.08
CA VAL A 46 -5.32 6.94 -8.31
C VAL A 46 -4.69 8.31 -8.49
N GLU A 47 -3.92 8.49 -9.57
CA GLU A 47 -3.10 9.69 -9.76
C GLU A 47 -3.86 10.77 -10.54
N CYS A 48 -4.48 10.38 -11.64
CA CYS A 48 -5.27 11.27 -12.47
C CYS A 48 -6.31 10.49 -13.28
N ILE A 49 -7.26 11.23 -13.84
CA ILE A 49 -8.22 10.75 -14.82
C ILE A 49 -7.69 11.02 -16.24
N ASP A 50 -7.78 10.03 -17.11
CA ASP A 50 -7.32 10.10 -18.48
C ASP A 50 -8.46 10.56 -19.40
N GLY A 51 -8.21 11.58 -20.21
CA GLY A 51 -9.11 12.00 -21.30
C GLY A 51 -10.41 12.71 -20.86
N ALA A 52 -10.65 12.93 -19.57
CA ALA A 52 -11.81 13.66 -19.07
C ALA A 52 -11.41 14.67 -17.99
N ASP A 53 -11.98 15.88 -18.04
CA ASP A 53 -11.71 16.95 -17.05
C ASP A 53 -12.48 16.75 -15.72
N VAL A 54 -13.45 15.83 -15.67
CA VAL A 54 -14.33 15.62 -14.52
C VAL A 54 -14.18 14.21 -13.99
N ASP A 55 -13.74 14.10 -12.74
CA ASP A 55 -13.70 12.85 -11.97
C ASP A 55 -15.11 12.48 -11.48
N GLY A 56 -15.88 11.80 -12.34
CA GLY A 56 -17.27 11.42 -12.07
C GLY A 56 -17.45 10.52 -10.84
N TYR A 57 -16.41 9.82 -10.41
CA TYR A 57 -16.44 8.89 -9.27
C TYR A 57 -15.65 9.35 -8.05
N GLY A 58 -14.98 10.51 -8.11
CA GLY A 58 -14.19 11.06 -7.01
C GLY A 58 -13.04 10.15 -6.57
N LEU A 59 -12.41 9.45 -7.53
CA LEU A 59 -11.33 8.50 -7.26
C LEU A 59 -9.95 9.15 -7.21
N VAL A 60 -9.72 10.28 -7.87
CA VAL A 60 -8.40 10.91 -7.96
C VAL A 60 -7.88 11.30 -6.57
N GLY A 61 -6.63 10.95 -6.29
CA GLY A 61 -5.97 11.16 -4.99
C GLY A 61 -6.38 10.17 -3.90
N THR A 62 -7.22 9.17 -4.22
CA THR A 62 -7.62 8.14 -3.28
C THR A 62 -6.80 6.87 -3.45
N VAL A 63 -6.79 6.04 -2.40
CA VAL A 63 -6.24 4.68 -2.45
C VAL A 63 -7.42 3.71 -2.40
N ARG A 64 -7.46 2.78 -3.35
CA ARG A 64 -8.49 1.73 -3.41
C ARG A 64 -7.83 0.37 -3.50
N SER A 65 -8.32 -0.57 -2.70
CA SER A 65 -7.96 -1.98 -2.87
C SER A 65 -8.48 -2.50 -4.19
N THR A 66 -7.80 -3.50 -4.74
CA THR A 66 -8.24 -4.22 -5.94
C THR A 66 -9.65 -4.81 -5.76
N GLN A 67 -9.97 -5.25 -4.55
CA GLN A 67 -11.30 -5.74 -4.19
C GLN A 67 -12.36 -4.63 -4.24
N GLU A 68 -12.09 -3.45 -3.68
CA GLU A 68 -13.01 -2.30 -3.76
C GLU A 68 -13.25 -1.89 -5.21
N LEU A 69 -12.20 -1.85 -6.03
CA LEU A 69 -12.32 -1.54 -7.46
C LEU A 69 -13.18 -2.58 -8.20
N ALA A 70 -12.97 -3.87 -7.95
CA ALA A 70 -13.78 -4.93 -8.53
C ALA A 70 -15.26 -4.83 -8.11
N GLN A 71 -15.53 -4.48 -6.85
CA GLN A 71 -16.89 -4.26 -6.35
C GLN A 71 -17.58 -3.05 -6.99
N MET A 72 -16.80 -2.03 -7.39
CA MET A 72 -17.30 -0.89 -8.14
C MET A 72 -17.55 -1.22 -9.63
N GLY A 73 -17.17 -2.42 -10.09
CA GLY A 73 -17.22 -2.78 -11.50
C GLY A 73 -16.08 -2.17 -12.32
N ALA A 74 -15.00 -1.76 -11.66
CA ALA A 74 -13.81 -1.24 -12.32
C ALA A 74 -12.92 -2.38 -12.82
N GLU A 75 -12.32 -2.19 -13.99
CA GLU A 75 -11.32 -3.08 -14.55
C GLU A 75 -9.92 -2.51 -14.33
N LEU A 76 -9.08 -3.24 -13.60
CA LEU A 76 -7.68 -2.88 -13.39
C LEU A 76 -6.81 -3.55 -14.47
N HIS A 77 -6.08 -2.72 -15.22
CA HIS A 77 -5.15 -3.11 -16.27
C HIS A 77 -3.78 -2.51 -16.01
N ASP A 78 -2.90 -3.26 -15.34
CA ASP A 78 -1.52 -2.86 -14.99
C ASP A 78 -1.49 -1.52 -14.20
N ALA A 79 -1.16 -0.41 -14.86
CA ALA A 79 -1.13 0.94 -14.29
C ALA A 79 -2.36 1.80 -14.68
N SER A 80 -3.45 1.19 -15.14
CA SER A 80 -4.69 1.88 -15.51
C SER A 80 -5.92 1.22 -14.90
N VAL A 81 -6.91 2.02 -14.52
CA VAL A 81 -8.22 1.56 -14.07
C VAL A 81 -9.30 2.14 -14.97
N VAL A 82 -10.18 1.30 -15.49
CA VAL A 82 -11.36 1.72 -16.26
C VAL A 82 -12.61 1.48 -15.43
N LEU A 83 -13.43 2.50 -15.25
CA LEU A 83 -14.70 2.42 -14.53
C LEU A 83 -15.80 3.13 -15.33
N GLY A 84 -16.70 2.34 -15.91
CA GLY A 84 -17.69 2.85 -16.86
C GLY A 84 -16.99 3.45 -18.09
N GLU A 85 -17.18 4.75 -18.32
CA GLU A 85 -16.56 5.49 -19.42
C GLU A 85 -15.27 6.25 -19.02
N HIS A 86 -14.87 6.16 -17.75
CA HIS A 86 -13.71 6.88 -17.23
C HIS A 86 -12.51 5.96 -17.14
N ALA A 87 -11.37 6.40 -17.68
CA ALA A 87 -10.08 5.76 -17.49
C ALA A 87 -9.25 6.58 -16.49
N TYR A 88 -8.49 5.91 -15.65
CA TYR A 88 -7.65 6.52 -14.64
C TYR A 88 -6.23 5.96 -14.74
N THR A 89 -5.23 6.84 -14.66
CA THR A 89 -3.85 6.44 -14.41
C THR A 89 -3.69 6.16 -12.93
N VAL A 90 -3.19 4.98 -12.60
CA VAL A 90 -3.01 4.54 -11.22
C VAL A 90 -1.60 4.05 -10.98
N ARG A 91 -1.15 4.22 -9.74
CA ARG A 91 0.10 3.63 -9.25
C ARG A 91 -0.21 2.34 -8.50
N PRO A 92 0.33 1.18 -8.94
CA PRO A 92 0.20 -0.07 -8.21
C PRO A 92 0.91 -0.05 -6.86
N GLY A 93 0.32 -0.73 -5.89
CA GLY A 93 0.90 -0.88 -4.56
C GLY A 93 0.01 -1.68 -3.62
N PHE A 94 0.10 -1.33 -2.34
CA PHE A 94 -0.55 -2.06 -1.28
C PHE A 94 -1.06 -1.09 -0.22
N VAL A 95 -2.21 -1.40 0.35
CA VAL A 95 -2.59 -0.90 1.68
C VAL A 95 -1.95 -1.83 2.71
N ALA A 96 -0.92 -1.32 3.38
CA ALA A 96 -0.21 -1.98 4.45
C ALA A 96 -0.90 -1.70 5.79
N VAL A 97 -1.24 -2.78 6.50
CA VAL A 97 -1.80 -2.74 7.86
C VAL A 97 -0.76 -3.31 8.83
N PRO A 98 -0.32 -2.56 9.85
CA PRO A 98 0.60 -3.08 10.85
C PRO A 98 -0.06 -4.18 11.68
N VAL A 99 0.65 -5.30 11.87
CA VAL A 99 0.21 -6.45 12.65
C VAL A 99 1.33 -6.90 13.60
N GLY A 100 0.96 -7.49 14.74
CA GLY A 100 1.91 -8.03 15.70
C GLY A 100 2.46 -9.40 15.30
N GLU A 101 3.32 -9.95 16.16
CA GLU A 101 4.07 -11.20 15.95
C GLU A 101 3.20 -12.44 15.64
N GLY A 102 1.92 -12.42 16.03
CA GLY A 102 0.96 -13.50 15.77
C GLY A 102 -0.06 -13.22 14.66
N GLY A 103 0.11 -12.16 13.87
CA GLY A 103 -0.90 -11.71 12.90
C GLY A 103 -2.17 -11.12 13.54
N VAL A 104 -2.14 -10.92 14.87
CA VAL A 104 -3.21 -10.29 15.63
C VAL A 104 -3.02 -8.77 15.57
N GLU A 105 -4.12 -8.01 15.55
CA GLU A 105 -4.08 -6.55 15.71
C GLU A 105 -3.32 -6.21 17.00
N ALA A 106 -2.11 -5.66 16.84
CA ALA A 106 -1.33 -5.20 17.98
C ALA A 106 -1.96 -3.91 18.52
N MET A 107 -1.99 -3.76 19.85
CA MET A 107 -2.29 -2.47 20.47
C MET A 107 -1.25 -1.45 20.00
N PHE A 108 -1.67 -0.60 19.06
CA PHE A 108 -0.79 0.31 18.36
C PHE A 108 -0.78 1.66 19.08
N ASP A 109 0.15 1.81 20.03
CA ASP A 109 0.36 3.08 20.71
C ASP A 109 1.18 4.06 19.85
N VAL A 110 1.30 5.31 20.33
CA VAL A 110 2.06 6.37 19.66
C VAL A 110 3.55 6.00 19.51
N ALA A 111 4.11 5.25 20.46
CA ALA A 111 5.51 4.86 20.41
C ALA A 111 5.77 3.79 19.33
N ALA A 112 4.87 2.82 19.19
CA ALA A 112 4.88 1.83 18.12
C ALA A 112 4.70 2.48 16.74
N TRP A 113 3.81 3.47 16.64
CA TRP A 113 3.67 4.28 15.43
C TRP A 113 4.94 5.02 15.06
N ASN A 114 5.57 5.73 16.01
CA ASN A 114 6.79 6.47 15.74
C ASN A 114 7.94 5.56 15.32
N ARG A 115 8.08 4.37 15.93
CA ARG A 115 9.08 3.38 15.51
C ARG A 115 8.83 2.88 14.10
N LEU A 116 7.58 2.50 13.79
CA LEU A 116 7.21 2.05 12.44
C LEU A 116 7.53 3.11 11.39
N VAL A 117 7.11 4.36 11.61
CA VAL A 117 7.38 5.47 10.68
C VAL A 117 8.88 5.67 10.50
N ALA A 118 9.66 5.65 11.58
CA ALA A 118 11.11 5.79 11.50
C ALA A 118 11.76 4.64 10.69
N THR A 119 11.32 3.39 10.88
CA THR A 119 11.82 2.27 10.08
C THR A 119 11.44 2.42 8.61
N LEU A 120 10.20 2.78 8.29
CA LEU A 120 9.76 2.99 6.90
C LEU A 120 10.54 4.14 6.23
N GLN A 121 10.82 5.21 6.96
CA GLN A 121 11.65 6.31 6.48
C GLN A 121 13.10 5.85 6.22
N ALA A 122 13.68 5.05 7.11
CA ALA A 122 15.03 4.48 6.91
C ALA A 122 15.08 3.54 5.69
N LEU A 123 14.04 2.73 5.50
CA LEU A 123 13.90 1.86 4.32
C LEU A 123 13.78 2.68 3.02
N ALA A 124 13.10 3.83 3.05
CA ALA A 124 12.93 4.70 1.89
C ALA A 124 14.20 5.49 1.50
N HIS A 125 15.04 5.88 2.47
CA HIS A 125 16.21 6.75 2.21
C HIS A 125 17.54 6.02 2.08
N GLY A 126 17.62 4.74 2.46
CA GLY A 126 18.89 4.01 2.46
C GLY A 126 19.25 3.38 1.11
N GLY A 127 19.24 4.15 0.03
CA GLY A 127 19.79 3.77 -1.29
C GLY A 127 21.23 4.24 -1.44
#